data_AF-A0A314UXE2-F1
#
_entry.id   AF-A0A314UXE2-F1
#
_cell.length_a   1.000
_cell.length_b   1.000
_cell.length_c   1.000
_cell.angle_alpha   90.00
_cell.angle_beta   90.00
_cell.angle_gamma   90.00
#
_symmetry.space_group_name_H-M   'P 1'
#
loop_
_entity.id
_entity.type
_entity.pdbx_description
1 polymer ?
#
loop_
_entity_poly.entity_id
_entity_poly.type
_entity_poly.pdbx_seq_one_letter_code
_entity_poly.pdbx_strand_id
1 'polypeptide(L)'
;MVLIYFWVNNATCSSNSGPCQFISRACYIFRCLLSPQFKLSSTQDVYVCNVKIGALSRAGKIEAARQLFDEMPTKDVVTWNAIVTGYRKNGILENQETVRLMPARNVVSWNSMIAGCFENEMVDEAFRYFRSMPERNIASWNAMISGYVKYDRLEEASRLFEEMPRRNVISYTAMIDGYAKKGDLERARDF
;
A
#
# COMPACT_ATOMS: atom_id res chain seq x y z
N MET A 1 -32.34 -27.92 6.66
CA MET A 1 -32.57 -26.50 6.96
C MET A 1 -33.56 -26.39 8.12
N VAL A 2 -33.12 -26.18 9.38
CA VAL A 2 -33.88 -25.55 10.50
C VAL A 2 -32.98 -25.28 11.73
N LEU A 3 -31.81 -25.92 11.93
CA LEU A 3 -31.08 -25.83 13.22
C LEU A 3 -29.90 -24.83 13.30
N ILE A 4 -30.01 -23.61 12.73
CA ILE A 4 -29.02 -22.52 12.96
C ILE A 4 -29.65 -21.29 13.65
N TYR A 5 -30.98 -21.17 13.66
CA TYR A 5 -31.67 -19.96 14.15
C TYR A 5 -31.72 -19.79 15.68
N PHE A 6 -31.32 -20.79 16.47
CA PHE A 6 -31.59 -20.76 17.92
C PHE A 6 -30.44 -20.20 18.79
N TRP A 7 -29.26 -19.93 18.24
CA TRP A 7 -28.10 -19.51 19.04
C TRP A 7 -27.85 -17.99 19.09
N VAL A 8 -28.71 -17.17 18.48
CA VAL A 8 -28.53 -15.70 18.43
C VAL A 8 -29.34 -14.96 19.50
N ASN A 9 -30.38 -15.57 20.10
CA ASN A 9 -31.35 -14.84 20.91
C ASN A 9 -31.21 -14.96 22.43
N ASN A 10 -30.11 -15.50 22.98
CA ASN A 10 -29.97 -15.56 24.44
C ASN A 10 -28.52 -15.41 24.91
N ALA A 11 -28.05 -14.17 24.95
CA ALA A 11 -26.87 -13.77 25.71
C ALA A 11 -27.06 -12.37 26.28
N THR A 12 -27.95 -12.24 27.26
CA THR A 12 -27.88 -11.15 28.24
C THR A 12 -26.75 -11.47 29.22
N CYS A 13 -25.57 -10.88 29.02
CA CYS A 13 -24.51 -10.90 30.03
C CYS A 13 -24.19 -9.50 30.52
N SER A 14 -24.66 -9.26 31.74
CA SER A 14 -24.36 -8.17 32.66
C SER A 14 -22.88 -8.08 33.05
N SER A 15 -22.41 -6.83 33.15
CA SER A 15 -21.40 -6.30 34.09
C SER A 15 -20.04 -6.99 34.28
N ASN A 16 -18.99 -6.17 34.05
CA ASN A 16 -17.64 -6.19 34.63
C ASN A 16 -16.64 -7.27 34.19
N SER A 17 -15.91 -6.99 33.12
CA SER A 17 -14.43 -6.87 33.02
C SER A 17 -14.02 -6.93 31.52
N GLY A 18 -13.14 -6.02 31.06
CA GLY A 18 -12.82 -5.82 29.62
C GLY A 18 -12.28 -7.07 28.90
N PRO A 19 -12.24 -7.15 27.54
CA PRO A 19 -11.88 -6.08 26.59
C PRO A 19 -12.77 -6.00 25.31
N CYS A 20 -13.31 -4.83 24.97
CA CYS A 20 -14.14 -4.64 23.77
C CYS A 20 -13.49 -3.73 22.71
N GLN A 21 -12.39 -4.17 22.08
CA GLN A 21 -11.91 -3.58 20.82
C GLN A 21 -12.21 -4.47 19.59
N PHE A 22 -12.62 -5.72 19.79
CA PHE A 22 -12.96 -6.64 18.69
C PHE A 22 -14.41 -6.56 18.19
N ILE A 23 -15.33 -6.02 18.99
CA ILE A 23 -16.78 -6.00 18.68
C ILE A 23 -17.16 -4.91 17.65
N SER A 24 -16.28 -3.92 17.42
CA SER A 24 -16.54 -2.84 16.45
C SER A 24 -16.76 -3.40 15.03
N ARG A 25 -15.89 -4.29 14.54
CA ARG A 25 -15.97 -4.84 13.19
C ARG A 25 -17.21 -5.74 12.96
N ALA A 26 -17.62 -6.51 13.95
CA ALA A 26 -18.81 -7.36 13.84
C ALA A 26 -20.12 -6.54 13.77
N CYS A 27 -20.19 -5.43 14.51
CA CYS A 27 -21.31 -4.49 14.43
C CYS A 27 -21.39 -3.75 13.09
N TYR A 28 -20.25 -3.46 12.43
CA TYR A 28 -20.24 -2.82 11.11
C TYR A 28 -20.82 -3.72 10.01
N ILE A 29 -20.49 -5.02 10.03
CA ILE A 29 -21.05 -6.01 9.09
C ILE A 29 -22.57 -6.10 9.26
N PHE A 30 -23.07 -6.05 10.50
CA PHE A 30 -24.50 -6.10 10.79
C PHE A 30 -25.25 -4.81 10.42
N ARG A 31 -24.59 -3.64 10.52
CA ARG A 31 -25.18 -2.36 10.10
C ARG A 31 -25.29 -2.23 8.58
N CYS A 32 -24.37 -2.82 7.82
CA CYS A 32 -24.45 -2.92 6.36
C CYS A 32 -25.65 -3.75 5.88
N LEU A 33 -26.11 -4.74 6.65
CA LEU A 33 -27.25 -5.59 6.27
C LEU A 33 -28.62 -4.90 6.41
N LEU A 34 -28.70 -3.76 7.10
CA LEU A 34 -29.97 -3.09 7.43
C LEU A 34 -30.15 -1.70 6.78
N SER A 35 -29.23 -1.25 5.93
CA SER A 35 -29.41 -0.04 5.12
C SER A 35 -30.00 -0.38 3.74
N PRO A 36 -31.23 0.06 3.38
CA PRO A 36 -31.94 -0.37 2.16
C PRO A 36 -31.43 0.20 0.82
N GLN A 37 -30.23 0.74 0.73
CA GLN A 37 -29.70 1.28 -0.52
C GLN A 37 -28.20 1.06 -0.64
N PHE A 38 -27.78 -0.13 -1.11
CA PHE A 38 -26.63 -0.28 -2.00
C PHE A 38 -26.55 -1.74 -2.49
N LYS A 39 -27.24 -2.05 -3.59
CA LYS A 39 -26.99 -3.28 -4.35
C LYS A 39 -25.76 -3.04 -5.22
N LEU A 40 -24.56 -3.40 -4.76
CA LEU A 40 -23.36 -3.33 -5.60
C LEU A 40 -23.21 -4.63 -6.38
N SER A 41 -23.42 -4.56 -7.68
CA SER A 41 -23.17 -5.69 -8.60
C SER A 41 -22.52 -5.27 -9.92
N SER A 42 -22.01 -4.05 -10.07
CA SER A 42 -21.39 -3.57 -11.32
C SER A 42 -19.92 -3.18 -11.15
N THR A 43 -19.09 -3.52 -12.14
CA THR A 43 -17.68 -3.10 -12.26
C THR A 43 -17.53 -1.58 -12.42
N GLN A 44 -18.55 -0.92 -12.94
CA GLN A 44 -18.60 0.55 -13.06
C GLN A 44 -18.57 1.21 -11.68
N ASP A 45 -19.14 0.57 -10.66
CA ASP A 45 -19.20 1.10 -9.29
C ASP A 45 -17.82 1.09 -8.63
N VAL A 46 -17.00 0.07 -8.91
CA VAL A 46 -15.61 -0.03 -8.40
C VAL A 46 -14.75 1.09 -8.97
N TYR A 47 -14.85 1.37 -10.27
CA TYR A 47 -14.12 2.46 -10.90
C TYR A 47 -14.52 3.82 -10.32
N VAL A 48 -15.82 4.09 -10.17
CA VAL A 48 -16.33 5.34 -9.59
C VAL A 48 -15.85 5.49 -8.14
N CYS A 49 -15.87 4.42 -7.34
CA CYS A 49 -15.33 4.43 -6.00
C CYS A 49 -13.81 4.69 -5.99
N ASN A 50 -13.04 4.11 -6.92
CA ASN A 50 -11.59 4.37 -7.02
C ASN A 50 -11.29 5.84 -7.28
N VAL A 51 -12.04 6.48 -8.20
CA VAL A 51 -11.91 7.92 -8.48
C VAL A 51 -12.26 8.75 -7.24
N LYS A 52 -13.33 8.39 -6.53
CA LYS A 52 -13.75 9.07 -5.28
C LYS A 52 -12.72 8.93 -4.17
N ILE A 53 -12.18 7.73 -3.95
CA ILE A 53 -11.10 7.48 -2.98
C ILE A 53 -9.90 8.36 -3.31
N GLY A 54 -9.48 8.42 -4.58
CA GLY A 54 -8.38 9.28 -5.02
C GLY A 54 -8.67 10.78 -4.85
N ALA A 55 -9.91 11.23 -5.06
CA ALA A 55 -10.31 12.62 -4.84
C ALA A 55 -10.36 12.98 -3.34
N LEU A 56 -10.95 12.13 -2.51
CA LEU A 56 -11.03 12.32 -1.05
C LEU A 56 -9.63 12.34 -0.42
N SER A 57 -8.75 11.46 -0.89
CA SER A 57 -7.34 11.41 -0.50
C SER A 57 -6.60 12.72 -0.80
N ARG A 58 -6.80 13.29 -1.99
CA ARG A 58 -6.21 14.59 -2.37
C ARG A 58 -6.79 15.76 -1.58
N ALA A 59 -8.03 15.65 -1.13
CA ALA A 59 -8.72 16.66 -0.33
C ALA A 59 -8.40 16.57 1.17
N GLY A 60 -7.50 15.67 1.60
CA GLY A 60 -7.17 15.47 3.03
C GLY A 60 -8.20 14.67 3.83
N LYS A 61 -9.32 14.26 3.21
CA LYS A 61 -10.43 13.56 3.87
C LYS A 61 -10.20 12.05 3.88
N ILE A 62 -9.10 11.64 4.47
CA ILE A 62 -8.65 10.25 4.44
C ILE A 62 -9.56 9.29 5.20
N GLU A 63 -10.19 9.73 6.29
CA GLU A 63 -11.18 8.93 7.02
C GLU A 63 -12.41 8.62 6.18
N ALA A 64 -12.89 9.60 5.40
CA ALA A 64 -14.00 9.39 4.47
C ALA A 64 -13.59 8.47 3.31
N ALA A 65 -12.34 8.59 2.83
CA ALA A 65 -11.80 7.66 1.83
C ALA A 65 -11.72 6.23 2.38
N ARG A 66 -11.36 6.07 3.66
CA ARG A 66 -11.32 4.78 4.35
C ARG A 66 -12.71 4.20 4.55
N GLN A 67 -13.67 5.01 5.00
CA GLN A 67 -15.05 4.54 5.12
C GLN A 67 -15.59 4.03 3.79
N LEU A 68 -15.41 4.81 2.72
CA LEU A 68 -15.82 4.41 1.37
C LEU A 68 -15.11 3.12 0.93
N PHE A 69 -13.82 3.00 1.22
CA PHE A 69 -13.07 1.78 0.97
C PHE A 69 -13.67 0.59 1.71
N ASP A 70 -13.94 0.69 3.01
CA ASP A 70 -14.48 -0.41 3.81
C ASP A 70 -15.87 -0.84 3.32
N GLU A 71 -16.71 0.11 2.90
CA GLU A 71 -18.06 -0.14 2.36
C GLU A 71 -18.06 -0.87 1.01
N MET A 72 -16.94 -0.88 0.26
CA MET A 72 -16.87 -1.57 -1.04
C MET A 72 -16.91 -3.10 -0.87
N PRO A 73 -17.91 -3.81 -1.44
CA PRO A 73 -17.99 -5.27 -1.37
C PRO A 73 -16.90 -5.98 -2.20
N THR A 74 -16.42 -5.35 -3.28
CA THR A 74 -15.30 -5.83 -4.10
C THR A 74 -14.24 -4.75 -4.21
N LYS A 75 -12.97 -5.14 -4.09
CA LYS A 75 -11.81 -4.23 -4.12
C LYS A 75 -10.78 -4.83 -5.06
N ASP A 76 -10.39 -4.07 -6.07
CA ASP A 76 -9.33 -4.46 -6.99
C ASP A 76 -7.99 -3.85 -6.57
N VAL A 77 -6.92 -4.22 -7.28
CA VAL A 77 -5.56 -3.71 -7.00
C VAL A 77 -5.51 -2.17 -7.07
N VAL A 78 -6.32 -1.54 -7.93
CA VAL A 78 -6.37 -0.08 -8.07
C VAL A 78 -7.03 0.54 -6.83
N THR A 79 -8.08 -0.06 -6.28
CA THR A 79 -8.72 0.37 -5.03
C THR A 79 -7.72 0.37 -3.87
N TRP A 80 -6.96 -0.71 -3.71
CA TRP A 80 -5.93 -0.83 -2.67
C TRP A 80 -4.78 0.18 -2.86
N ASN A 81 -4.32 0.36 -4.10
CA ASN A 81 -3.27 1.34 -4.41
C ASN A 81 -3.75 2.78 -4.13
N ALA A 82 -5.00 3.10 -4.44
CA ALA A 82 -5.57 4.43 -4.22
C ALA A 82 -5.64 4.78 -2.73
N ILE A 83 -6.12 3.87 -1.88
CA ILE A 83 -6.21 4.13 -0.44
C ILE A 83 -4.82 4.19 0.21
N VAL A 84 -3.89 3.32 -0.19
CA VAL A 84 -2.50 3.34 0.32
C VAL A 84 -1.80 4.64 -0.06
N THR A 85 -1.92 5.07 -1.32
CA THR A 85 -1.38 6.36 -1.78
C THR A 85 -2.03 7.51 -1.01
N GLY A 86 -3.32 7.41 -0.71
CA GLY A 86 -4.06 8.40 0.06
C GLY A 86 -3.59 8.56 1.49
N TYR A 87 -3.37 7.47 2.21
CA TYR A 87 -2.80 7.52 3.57
C TYR A 87 -1.43 8.18 3.57
N ARG A 88 -0.60 7.77 2.61
CA ARG A 88 0.75 8.30 2.44
C ARG A 88 0.76 9.82 2.25
N LYS A 89 -0.05 10.33 1.32
CA LYS A 89 -0.11 11.77 1.01
C LYS A 89 -0.60 12.62 2.18
N ASN A 90 -1.33 12.01 3.11
CA ASN A 90 -1.86 12.66 4.30
C ASN A 90 -0.99 12.42 5.54
N GLY A 91 0.22 11.85 5.39
CA GLY A 91 1.16 11.62 6.50
C GLY A 91 0.70 10.53 7.49
N ILE A 92 -0.31 9.74 7.14
CA ILE A 92 -0.80 8.66 7.99
C ILE A 92 0.00 7.41 7.68
N LEU A 93 1.08 7.21 8.43
CA LEU A 93 2.06 6.14 8.21
C LEU A 93 1.64 4.79 8.81
N GLU A 94 0.65 4.79 9.71
CA GLU A 94 0.37 3.66 10.59
C GLU A 94 -0.39 2.50 9.92
N ASN A 95 -0.81 2.63 8.67
CA ASN A 95 -1.67 1.62 8.04
C ASN A 95 -0.92 0.53 7.26
N GLN A 96 0.23 0.08 7.78
CA GLN A 96 0.88 -1.16 7.34
C GLN A 96 -0.10 -2.34 7.35
N GLU A 97 -1.08 -2.33 8.25
CA GLU A 97 -2.13 -3.35 8.30
C GLU A 97 -3.03 -3.33 7.05
N THR A 98 -3.38 -2.16 6.51
CA THR A 98 -4.13 -2.08 5.24
C THR A 98 -3.30 -2.64 4.09
N VAL A 99 -1.99 -2.34 4.07
CA VAL A 99 -1.09 -2.97 3.10
C VAL A 99 -1.07 -4.49 3.29
N ARG A 100 -1.01 -4.99 4.53
CA ARG A 100 -1.01 -6.42 4.90
C ARG A 100 -2.29 -7.16 4.50
N LEU A 101 -3.44 -6.50 4.54
CA LEU A 101 -4.75 -7.09 4.24
C LEU A 101 -5.05 -7.24 2.74
N MET A 102 -4.20 -6.68 1.86
CA MET A 102 -4.37 -6.78 0.41
C MET A 102 -4.21 -8.23 -0.07
N PRO A 103 -5.27 -8.87 -0.61
CA PRO A 103 -5.32 -10.31 -0.82
C PRO A 103 -4.48 -10.82 -2.00
N ALA A 104 -4.16 -9.96 -2.98
CA ALA A 104 -3.29 -10.31 -4.11
C ALA A 104 -2.38 -9.12 -4.48
N ARG A 105 -1.16 -9.11 -3.95
CA ARG A 105 -0.16 -8.11 -4.34
C ARG A 105 0.59 -8.60 -5.57
N ASN A 106 0.56 -7.81 -6.65
CA ASN A 106 1.39 -8.04 -7.81
C ASN A 106 2.59 -7.06 -7.81
N VAL A 107 3.54 -7.27 -8.71
CA VAL A 107 4.76 -6.45 -8.80
C VAL A 107 4.44 -4.96 -9.02
N VAL A 108 3.33 -4.65 -9.71
CA VAL A 108 2.90 -3.26 -9.93
C VAL A 108 2.51 -2.59 -8.61
N SER A 109 1.74 -3.27 -7.75
CA SER A 109 1.36 -2.77 -6.42
C SER A 109 2.58 -2.46 -5.56
N TRP A 110 3.55 -3.37 -5.53
CA TRP A 110 4.79 -3.19 -4.79
C TRP A 110 5.61 -2.00 -5.29
N ASN A 111 5.74 -1.86 -6.63
CA ASN A 111 6.46 -0.74 -7.22
C ASN A 111 5.77 0.59 -6.92
N SER A 112 4.43 0.64 -6.93
CA SER A 112 3.67 1.84 -6.52
C SER A 112 3.90 2.19 -5.05
N MET A 113 3.98 1.20 -4.15
CA MET A 113 4.29 1.43 -2.73
C MET A 113 5.70 1.98 -2.54
N ILE A 114 6.69 1.39 -3.23
CA ILE A 114 8.09 1.85 -3.20
C ILE A 114 8.21 3.28 -3.73
N ALA A 115 7.65 3.57 -4.91
CA ALA A 115 7.66 4.91 -5.50
C ALA A 115 6.99 5.94 -4.56
N GLY A 116 5.88 5.53 -3.94
CA GLY A 116 5.23 6.33 -2.92
C GLY A 116 6.14 6.61 -1.73
N CYS A 117 6.84 5.61 -1.18
CA CYS A 117 7.74 5.84 -0.05
C CYS A 117 8.82 6.88 -0.38
N PHE A 118 9.36 6.86 -1.59
CA PHE A 118 10.29 7.89 -2.05
C PHE A 118 9.64 9.27 -2.12
N GLU A 119 8.41 9.41 -2.63
CA GLU A 119 7.72 10.72 -2.65
C GLU A 119 7.51 11.35 -1.26
N ASN A 120 7.59 10.57 -0.18
CA ASN A 120 7.48 11.06 1.21
C ASN A 120 8.80 10.99 1.99
N GLU A 121 9.93 10.83 1.29
CA GLU A 121 11.27 10.76 1.91
C GLU A 121 11.44 9.58 2.90
N MET A 122 10.57 8.58 2.83
CA MET A 122 10.59 7.38 3.68
C MET A 122 11.42 6.26 3.04
N VAL A 123 12.69 6.52 2.80
CA VAL A 123 13.59 5.62 2.06
C VAL A 123 13.71 4.24 2.73
N ASP A 124 13.77 4.19 4.07
CA ASP A 124 13.89 2.91 4.80
C ASP A 124 12.62 2.06 4.73
N GLU A 125 11.44 2.69 4.63
CA GLU A 125 10.18 1.98 4.41
C GLU A 125 10.12 1.41 2.99
N ALA A 126 10.59 2.18 2.00
CA ALA A 126 10.70 1.72 0.61
C ALA A 126 11.54 0.42 0.54
N PHE A 127 12.66 0.38 1.26
CA PHE A 127 13.51 -0.81 1.34
C PHE A 127 12.83 -1.99 2.04
N ARG A 128 12.09 -1.73 3.13
CA ARG A 128 11.31 -2.77 3.80
C ARG A 128 10.28 -3.39 2.86
N TYR A 129 9.57 -2.57 2.08
CA TYR A 129 8.65 -3.08 1.08
C TYR A 129 9.36 -3.88 0.00
N PHE A 130 10.47 -3.38 -0.54
CA PHE A 130 11.29 -4.09 -1.52
C PHE A 130 11.76 -5.46 -1.02
N ARG A 131 12.22 -5.56 0.22
CA ARG A 131 12.62 -6.85 0.83
C ARG A 131 11.44 -7.80 0.99
N SER A 132 10.25 -7.28 1.30
CA SER A 132 9.04 -8.09 1.44
C SER A 132 8.41 -8.56 0.11
N MET A 133 8.92 -8.09 -1.04
CA MET A 133 8.46 -8.55 -2.34
C MET A 133 8.81 -10.04 -2.56
N PRO A 134 7.83 -10.92 -2.85
CA PRO A 134 8.09 -12.32 -3.15
C PRO A 134 8.80 -12.49 -4.50
N GLU A 135 8.45 -11.66 -5.48
CA GLU A 135 9.07 -11.61 -6.80
C GLU A 135 9.50 -10.17 -7.11
N ARG A 136 10.74 -10.02 -7.59
CA ARG A 136 11.33 -8.72 -7.93
C ARG A 136 11.72 -8.74 -9.40
N ASN A 137 11.25 -7.77 -10.17
CA ASN A 137 11.66 -7.61 -11.56
C ASN A 137 12.65 -6.45 -11.71
N ILE A 138 13.23 -6.31 -12.91
CA ILE A 138 14.22 -5.25 -13.22
C ILE A 138 13.68 -3.85 -12.86
N ALA A 139 12.37 -3.60 -13.06
CA ALA A 139 11.77 -2.32 -12.72
C ALA A 139 11.76 -2.06 -11.20
N SER A 140 11.50 -3.08 -10.36
CA SER A 140 11.57 -2.96 -8.90
C SER A 140 12.97 -2.61 -8.40
N TRP A 141 14.00 -3.25 -8.96
CA TRP A 141 15.41 -2.96 -8.64
C TRP A 141 15.79 -1.54 -9.05
N ASN A 142 15.47 -1.14 -10.28
CA ASN A 142 15.77 0.20 -10.78
C ASN A 142 15.07 1.29 -9.98
N ALA A 143 13.81 1.07 -9.59
CA ALA A 143 13.08 2.02 -8.74
C ALA A 143 13.77 2.25 -7.39
N MET A 144 14.29 1.20 -6.75
CA MET A 144 15.03 1.33 -5.49
C MET A 144 16.38 2.02 -5.67
N ILE A 145 17.15 1.63 -6.70
CA ILE A 145 18.47 2.23 -6.99
C ILE A 145 18.32 3.72 -7.27
N SER A 146 17.40 4.11 -8.17
CA SER A 146 17.14 5.51 -8.48
C SER A 146 16.63 6.29 -7.27
N GLY A 147 15.84 5.67 -6.41
CA GLY A 147 15.38 6.29 -5.18
C GLY A 147 16.53 6.53 -4.18
N TYR A 148 17.42 5.56 -3.96
CA TYR A 148 18.60 5.78 -3.11
C TYR A 148 19.53 6.87 -3.65
N VAL A 149 19.78 6.88 -4.96
CA VAL A 149 20.56 7.94 -5.63
C VAL A 149 19.93 9.32 -5.41
N LYS A 150 18.60 9.43 -5.53
CA LYS A 150 17.87 10.70 -5.33
C LYS A 150 18.03 11.25 -3.90
N TYR A 151 18.12 10.38 -2.90
CA TYR A 151 18.26 10.75 -1.49
C TYR A 151 19.72 10.71 -0.99
N ASP A 152 20.69 10.79 -1.89
CA ASP A 152 22.14 10.81 -1.61
C ASP A 152 22.66 9.60 -0.81
N ARG A 153 21.94 8.47 -0.90
CA ARG A 153 22.29 7.19 -0.26
C ARG A 153 23.01 6.27 -1.25
N LEU A 154 24.06 6.80 -1.89
CA LEU A 154 24.73 6.17 -3.02
C LEU A 154 25.40 4.84 -2.64
N GLU A 155 25.95 4.73 -1.44
CA GLU A 155 26.57 3.50 -0.93
C GLU A 155 25.56 2.33 -0.84
N GLU A 156 24.29 2.62 -0.53
CA GLU A 156 23.22 1.62 -0.54
C GLU A 156 22.72 1.32 -1.95
N ALA A 157 22.66 2.33 -2.82
CA ALA A 157 22.38 2.13 -4.23
C ALA A 157 23.40 1.16 -4.86
N SER A 158 24.68 1.32 -4.57
CA SER A 158 25.78 0.46 -5.06
C SER A 158 25.67 -0.96 -4.54
N ARG A 159 25.44 -1.14 -3.23
CA ARG A 159 25.21 -2.47 -2.65
C ARG A 159 24.00 -3.16 -3.30
N LEU A 160 22.92 -2.43 -3.52
CA LEU A 160 21.73 -2.98 -4.16
C LEU A 160 21.96 -3.32 -5.64
N PHE A 161 22.76 -2.52 -6.36
CA PHE A 161 23.17 -2.78 -7.73
C PHE A 161 24.04 -4.04 -7.86
N GLU A 162 24.91 -4.29 -6.87
CA GLU A 162 25.70 -5.52 -6.78
C GLU A 162 24.82 -6.75 -6.53
N GLU A 163 23.80 -6.64 -5.68
CA GLU A 163 22.83 -7.71 -5.42
C GLU A 163 21.90 -8.02 -6.60
N MET A 164 21.78 -7.10 -7.58
CA MET A 164 20.86 -7.23 -8.72
C MET A 164 21.28 -8.41 -9.63
N PRO A 165 20.43 -9.45 -9.80
CA PRO A 165 20.81 -10.65 -10.57
C PRO A 165 21.03 -10.39 -12.06
N ARG A 166 20.30 -9.42 -12.63
CA ARG A 166 20.40 -9.03 -14.04
C ARG A 166 20.31 -7.52 -14.15
N ARG A 167 21.42 -6.90 -14.53
CA ARG A 167 21.54 -5.46 -14.77
C ARG A 167 21.14 -5.13 -16.21
N ASN A 168 20.65 -3.92 -16.42
CA ASN A 168 20.33 -3.38 -17.73
C ASN A 168 20.84 -1.93 -17.87
N VAL A 169 20.75 -1.36 -19.07
CA VAL A 169 21.21 0.00 -19.35
C VAL A 169 20.68 1.01 -18.32
N ILE A 170 19.41 0.91 -17.94
CA ILE A 170 18.78 1.80 -16.95
C ILE A 170 19.49 1.72 -15.58
N SER A 171 19.84 0.52 -15.12
CA SER A 171 20.56 0.34 -13.85
C SER A 171 21.95 0.99 -13.88
N TYR A 172 22.70 0.83 -14.99
CA TYR A 172 24.03 1.45 -15.14
C TYR A 172 23.92 2.97 -15.23
N THR A 173 22.98 3.49 -16.04
CA THR A 173 22.73 4.93 -16.16
C THR A 173 22.37 5.56 -14.82
N ALA A 174 21.56 4.89 -14.00
CA ALA A 174 21.20 5.39 -12.67
C ALA A 174 22.42 5.49 -11.73
N MET A 175 23.35 4.52 -11.78
CA MET A 175 24.57 4.55 -10.97
C MET A 175 25.55 5.61 -11.47
N ILE A 176 25.76 5.71 -12.78
CA ILE A 176 26.64 6.73 -13.39
C ILE A 176 26.13 8.13 -13.07
N ASP A 177 24.83 8.38 -13.22
CA ASP A 177 24.21 9.67 -12.86
C ASP A 177 24.38 9.99 -11.37
N GLY A 178 24.23 8.98 -10.49
CA GLY A 178 24.45 9.13 -9.06
C GLY A 178 25.90 9.49 -8.69
N TYR A 179 26.88 8.76 -9.21
CA TYR A 179 28.30 9.04 -8.97
C TYR A 179 28.74 10.37 -9.58
N ALA A 180 28.25 10.71 -10.77
CA ALA A 180 28.52 11.99 -11.41
C ALA A 180 27.99 13.17 -10.57
N LYS A 181 26.78 13.05 -10.00
CA LYS A 181 26.19 14.07 -9.11
C LYS A 181 26.96 14.24 -7.81
N LYS A 182 27.52 13.16 -7.26
CA LYS A 182 28.37 13.19 -6.05
C LYS A 182 29.79 13.72 -6.32
N GLY A 183 30.19 13.84 -7.59
CA GLY A 183 31.52 14.26 -8.01
C GLY A 183 32.57 13.14 -7.99
N ASP A 184 32.15 11.89 -7.77
CA ASP A 184 33.02 10.71 -7.76
C ASP A 184 33.16 10.16 -9.19
N LEU A 185 33.90 10.91 -10.02
CA LEU A 185 34.07 10.62 -11.44
C LEU A 185 34.90 9.36 -11.71
N GLU A 186 35.75 8.97 -10.77
CA GLU A 186 36.53 7.73 -10.87
C GLU A 186 35.59 6.53 -10.85
N ARG A 187 34.72 6.43 -9.85
CA ARG A 187 33.73 5.36 -9.82
C ARG A 187 32.72 5.44 -10.95
N ALA A 188 32.36 6.64 -11.42
CA ALA A 188 31.44 6.79 -12.56
C ALA A 188 32.02 6.22 -13.87
N ARG A 189 33.35 6.19 -14.04
CA ARG A 189 34.04 5.66 -15.22
C ARG A 189 34.14 4.14 -15.24
N ASP A 190 34.01 3.50 -14.08
CA ASP A 190 34.11 2.04 -13.94
C ASP A 190 32.81 1.30 -14.34
N PHE A 191 31.75 2.02 -14.70
CA PHE A 191 30.45 1.49 -15.14
C PHE A 191 30.24 1.64 -16.65
#